data_AF-A0A2J4Z444-F1
#
_entry.id   AF-A0A2J4Z444-F1
#
_cell.length_a   1.000
_cell.length_b   1.000
_cell.length_c   1.000
_cell.angle_alpha   90.00
_cell.angle_beta   90.00
_cell.angle_gamma   90.00
#
_symmetry.space_group_name_H-M   'P 1'
#
loop_
_entity.id
_entity.type
_entity.pdbx_description
1 polymer ?
#
loop_
_entity_poly.entity_id
_entity_poly.type
_entity_poly.pdbx_seq_one_letter_code
_entity_poly.pdbx_strand_id
1 'polypeptide(L)'
;TSEGLTTANQTFWRSLAALASTFWLVLNLPFPQLIVLLKRGRVPRLLTEQILLTWRFIFILLDEALAIHRAQTLRFGYRSVPKGYRSLAMLVGLLFTRVMIRYQQMSTTLDIKLYQGDFHL
;
A
#
# COMPACT_ATOMS: atom_id res chain seq x y z
N THR A 1 -29.06 32.21 15.47
CA THR A 1 -28.12 32.16 14.32
C THR A 1 -26.66 32.28 14.75
N SER A 2 -26.34 33.00 15.84
CA SER A 2 -24.98 33.12 16.40
C SER A 2 -24.36 31.80 16.89
N GLU A 3 -25.12 30.93 17.57
CA GLU A 3 -24.61 29.63 18.06
C GLU A 3 -24.27 28.63 16.94
N GLY A 4 -24.96 28.72 15.80
CA GLY A 4 -24.61 27.92 14.62
C GLY A 4 -23.24 28.31 14.05
N LEU A 5 -22.93 29.61 14.08
CA LEU A 5 -21.65 30.14 13.61
C LEU A 5 -20.48 29.70 14.50
N THR A 6 -20.67 29.71 15.83
CA THR A 6 -19.64 29.27 16.77
C THR A 6 -19.38 27.77 16.68
N THR A 7 -20.43 26.96 16.54
CA THR A 7 -20.32 25.50 16.38
C THR A 7 -19.64 25.13 15.05
N ALA A 8 -19.97 25.83 13.96
CA ALA A 8 -19.33 25.64 12.66
C ALA A 8 -17.83 25.97 12.72
N ASN A 9 -17.47 27.10 13.34
CA ASN A 9 -16.06 27.50 13.51
C ASN A 9 -15.29 26.48 14.37
N GLN A 10 -15.86 26.00 15.47
CA GLN A 10 -15.22 24.99 16.32
C GLN A 10 -14.99 23.67 15.58
N THR A 11 -15.98 23.22 14.80
CA THR A 11 -15.86 21.99 14.00
C THR A 11 -14.80 22.15 12.91
N PHE A 12 -14.73 23.32 12.27
CA PHE A 12 -13.73 23.64 11.26
C PHE A 12 -12.30 23.59 11.83
N TRP A 13 -12.06 24.24 12.97
CA TRP A 13 -10.73 24.19 13.60
C TRP A 13 -10.37 22.80 14.10
N ARG A 14 -11.35 22.03 14.59
CA ARG A 14 -11.13 20.66 15.05
C ARG A 14 -10.76 19.73 13.88
N SER A 15 -11.47 19.81 12.75
CA SER A 15 -11.16 19.01 11.57
C SER A 15 -9.82 19.42 10.96
N LEU A 16 -9.53 20.72 10.89
CA LEU A 16 -8.26 21.23 10.39
C LEU A 16 -7.08 20.78 11.26
N ALA A 17 -7.22 20.84 12.60
CA ALA A 17 -6.21 20.36 13.53
C ALA A 17 -5.97 18.84 13.37
N ALA A 18 -7.04 18.04 13.23
CA ALA A 18 -6.94 16.60 13.02
C ALA A 18 -6.26 16.25 11.68
N LEU A 19 -6.56 16.98 10.60
CA LEU A 19 -5.89 16.83 9.31
C LEU A 19 -4.42 17.21 9.41
N ALA A 20 -4.12 18.36 10.02
CA ALA A 20 -2.74 18.84 10.20
C ALA A 20 -1.90 17.87 11.03
N SER A 21 -2.44 17.35 12.15
CA SER A 21 -1.73 16.36 12.97
C SER A 21 -1.49 15.05 12.22
N THR A 22 -2.47 14.61 11.42
CA THR A 22 -2.34 13.38 10.62
C THR A 22 -1.27 13.55 9.54
N PHE A 23 -1.28 14.67 8.80
CA PHE A 23 -0.25 14.95 7.79
C PHE A 23 1.13 15.10 8.41
N TRP A 24 1.23 15.77 9.56
CA TRP A 24 2.49 15.89 10.28
C TRP A 24 3.05 14.53 10.67
N LEU A 25 2.20 13.61 11.15
CA LEU A 25 2.60 12.23 11.45
C LEU A 25 3.08 11.50 10.19
N VAL A 26 2.33 11.56 9.10
CA VAL A 26 2.68 10.88 7.83
C VAL A 26 4.00 11.38 7.24
N LEU A 27 4.29 12.69 7.35
CA LEU A 27 5.51 13.30 6.82
C LEU A 27 6.75 13.01 7.66
N ASN A 28 6.61 12.96 8.99
CA ASN A 28 7.76 12.78 9.89
C ASN A 28 8.03 11.32 10.25
N LEU A 29 7.04 10.42 10.11
CA LEU A 29 7.11 9.05 10.61
C LEU A 29 7.18 8.03 9.47
N PRO A 30 8.38 7.56 9.08
CA PRO A 30 8.52 6.53 8.04
C PRO A 30 7.87 5.21 8.49
N PHE A 31 7.30 4.46 7.55
CA PHE A 31 6.55 3.22 7.82
C PHE A 31 7.25 2.20 8.76
N PRO A 32 8.58 2.00 8.69
CA PRO A 32 9.27 1.12 9.64
C PRO A 32 9.15 1.59 11.10
N GLN A 33 9.16 2.90 11.35
CA GLN A 33 8.99 3.45 12.71
C GLN A 33 7.54 3.28 13.21
N LEU A 34 6.54 3.34 12.31
CA LEU A 34 5.15 3.04 12.65
C LEU A 34 4.98 1.59 13.11
N ILE A 35 5.68 0.65 12.45
CA ILE A 35 5.69 -0.76 12.85
C ILE A 35 6.32 -0.94 14.23
N VAL A 36 7.43 -0.26 14.52
CA VAL A 36 8.07 -0.33 15.86
C VAL A 36 7.13 0.18 16.94
N LEU A 37 6.35 1.22 16.64
CA LEU A 37 5.32 1.73 17.55
C LEU A 37 4.20 0.70 17.77
N LEU A 38 3.71 0.04 16.71
CA LEU A 38 2.75 -1.07 16.82
C LEU A 38 3.30 -2.24 17.64
N LYS A 39 4.58 -2.58 17.46
CA LYS A 39 5.27 -3.63 18.24
C LYS A 39 5.31 -3.26 19.73
N ARG A 40 5.53 -1.98 20.05
CA ARG A 40 5.48 -1.47 21.44
C ARG A 40 4.08 -1.54 22.04
N GLY A 41 3.03 -1.51 21.20
CA GLY A 41 1.63 -1.73 21.56
C GLY A 41 1.22 -3.18 21.81
N ARG A 42 2.17 -4.13 21.89
CA ARG A 42 1.96 -5.58 22.05
C ARG A 42 1.19 -6.26 20.91
N VAL A 43 1.30 -5.76 19.68
CA VAL A 43 0.78 -6.49 18.51
C VAL A 43 1.58 -7.79 18.33
N PRO A 44 0.93 -8.94 18.07
CA PRO A 44 1.62 -10.20 17.83
C PRO A 44 2.56 -10.10 16.63
N ARG A 45 3.71 -10.76 16.75
CA ARG A 45 4.80 -10.72 15.77
C ARG A 45 4.34 -11.10 14.36
N LEU A 46 3.47 -12.10 14.25
CA LEU A 46 2.89 -12.58 12.99
C LEU A 46 2.19 -11.46 12.19
N LEU A 47 1.37 -10.63 12.85
CA LEU A 47 0.67 -9.52 12.19
C LEU A 47 1.66 -8.45 11.72
N THR A 48 2.69 -8.19 12.51
CA THR A 48 3.73 -7.21 12.18
C THR A 48 4.50 -7.61 10.92
N GLU A 49 4.87 -8.89 10.82
CA GLU A 49 5.58 -9.46 9.68
C GLU A 49 4.70 -9.45 8.42
N GLN A 50 3.43 -9.82 8.55
CA GLN A 50 2.46 -9.75 7.46
C GLN A 50 2.33 -8.32 6.92
N ILE A 51 2.19 -7.32 7.80
CA ILE A 51 2.08 -5.91 7.41
C ILE A 51 3.35 -5.44 6.68
N LEU A 52 4.54 -5.80 7.17
CA LEU A 52 5.82 -5.43 6.54
C LEU A 52 5.94 -6.04 5.14
N LEU A 53 5.60 -7.33 4.99
CA LEU A 53 5.63 -8.02 3.71
C LEU A 53 4.65 -7.36 2.73
N THR A 54 3.39 -7.15 3.14
CA THR A 54 2.38 -6.48 2.32
C THR A 54 2.84 -5.10 1.88
N TRP A 55 3.41 -4.29 2.79
CA TRP A 55 3.95 -2.98 2.46
C TRP A 55 5.06 -3.06 1.41
N ARG A 56 6.02 -3.99 1.56
CA ARG A 56 7.07 -4.20 0.57
C ARG A 56 6.52 -4.64 -0.77
N PHE A 57 5.50 -5.51 -0.79
CA PHE A 57 4.83 -5.94 -2.02
C PHE A 57 4.15 -4.77 -2.73
N ILE A 58 3.50 -3.85 -2.02
CA ILE A 58 2.87 -2.66 -2.62
C ILE A 58 3.89 -1.84 -3.40
N PHE A 59 5.06 -1.55 -2.82
CA PHE A 59 6.11 -0.79 -3.51
C PHE A 59 6.64 -1.50 -4.75
N ILE A 60 6.85 -2.82 -4.68
CA ILE A 60 7.35 -3.58 -5.83
C ILE A 60 6.29 -3.62 -6.95
N LEU A 61 5.02 -3.81 -6.60
CA LEU A 61 3.93 -3.80 -7.57
C LEU A 61 3.77 -2.42 -8.22
N LEU A 62 3.94 -1.35 -7.44
CA LEU A 62 3.88 0.01 -7.96
C LEU A 62 5.02 0.27 -8.94
N ASP A 63 6.26 -0.12 -8.61
CA ASP A 63 7.41 0.04 -9.51
C ASP A 63 7.22 -0.72 -10.83
N GLU A 64 6.73 -1.96 -10.72
CA GLU A 64 6.41 -2.79 -11.89
C GLU A 64 5.26 -2.19 -12.73
N ALA A 65 4.21 -1.68 -12.08
CA ALA A 65 3.12 -0.97 -12.74
C ALA A 65 3.64 0.26 -13.49
N LEU A 66 4.53 1.04 -12.88
CA LEU A 66 5.14 2.21 -13.50
C LEU A 66 6.03 1.82 -14.69
N ALA A 67 6.80 0.74 -14.59
CA ALA A 67 7.61 0.22 -15.69
C ALA A 67 6.74 -0.20 -16.88
N ILE A 68 5.64 -0.94 -16.63
CA ILE A 68 4.68 -1.35 -17.66
C ILE A 68 3.99 -0.12 -18.26
N HIS A 69 3.56 0.82 -17.43
CA HIS A 69 2.89 2.04 -17.87
C HIS A 69 3.80 2.88 -18.77
N ARG A 70 5.08 3.05 -18.41
CA ARG A 70 6.08 3.72 -19.25
C ARG A 70 6.27 3.01 -20.58
N ALA A 71 6.38 1.67 -20.59
CA ALA A 71 6.49 0.89 -21.82
C ALA A 71 5.25 1.02 -22.72
N GLN A 72 4.04 1.09 -22.14
CA GLN A 72 2.78 1.30 -22.87
C GLN A 72 2.67 2.72 -23.43
N THR A 73 3.12 3.73 -22.67
CA THR A 73 3.16 5.13 -23.11
C THR A 73 4.11 5.32 -24.29
N LEU A 74 5.29 4.68 -24.28
CA LEU A 74 6.23 4.68 -25.42
C LEU A 74 5.65 4.03 -26.68
N ARG A 75 4.69 3.11 -26.56
CA ARG A 75 3.97 2.48 -27.67
C ARG A 75 2.71 3.26 -28.09
N PHE A 76 2.56 4.51 -27.67
CA PHE A 76 1.38 5.36 -27.89
C PHE A 76 0.04 4.77 -27.38
N GLY A 77 0.09 3.89 -26.37
CA GLY A 77 -1.08 3.16 -25.85
C GLY A 77 -2.17 4.03 -25.22
N TYR A 78 -1.83 5.24 -24.76
CA TYR A 78 -2.74 6.15 -24.05
C TYR A 78 -3.26 7.33 -24.89
N ARG A 79 -3.07 7.31 -26.21
CA ARG A 79 -3.42 8.43 -27.09
C ARG A 79 -4.94 8.63 -27.27
N SER A 80 -5.76 7.64 -26.91
CA SER A 80 -7.23 7.75 -26.94
C SER A 80 -7.87 6.99 -25.78
N VAL A 81 -8.99 7.49 -25.24
CA VAL A 81 -9.76 6.89 -24.13
C VAL A 81 -10.01 5.37 -24.31
N PRO A 82 -10.47 4.86 -25.47
CA PRO A 82 -10.67 3.41 -25.65
C PRO A 82 -9.36 2.60 -25.64
N LYS A 83 -8.25 3.16 -26.16
CA LYS A 83 -6.93 2.51 -26.08
C LYS A 83 -6.35 2.56 -24.66
N GLY A 84 -6.69 3.60 -23.89
CA GLY A 84 -6.35 3.74 -22.47
C GLY A 84 -6.95 2.62 -21.62
N TYR A 85 -8.25 2.35 -21.75
CA TYR A 85 -8.90 1.23 -21.04
C TYR A 85 -8.29 -0.13 -21.40
N ARG A 86 -8.01 -0.38 -22.69
CA ARG A 86 -7.37 -1.63 -23.14
C ARG A 86 -5.94 -1.78 -22.59
N SER A 87 -5.17 -0.70 -22.56
CA SER A 87 -3.81 -0.70 -22.01
C SER A 87 -3.83 -0.93 -20.49
N LEU A 88 -4.80 -0.33 -19.78
CA LEU A 88 -4.99 -0.54 -18.35
C LEU A 88 -5.40 -1.99 -18.02
N ALA A 89 -6.33 -2.58 -18.78
CA ALA A 89 -6.70 -3.99 -18.63
C ALA A 89 -5.50 -4.93 -18.83
N MET A 90 -4.65 -4.65 -19.81
CA MET A 90 -3.42 -5.41 -20.04
C MET A 90 -2.41 -5.26 -18.88
N LEU A 91 -2.27 -4.05 -18.34
CA LEU A 91 -1.41 -3.77 -17.19
C LEU A 91 -1.89 -4.57 -15.96
N VAL A 92 -3.19 -4.53 -15.66
CA VAL A 92 -3.79 -5.28 -14.55
C VAL A 92 -3.63 -6.79 -14.75
N GLY A 93 -3.86 -7.31 -15.96
CA GLY A 93 -3.70 -8.73 -16.26
C GLY A 93 -2.26 -9.22 -16.11
N LEU A 94 -1.28 -8.42 -16.51
CA LEU A 94 0.14 -8.74 -16.38
C LEU A 94 0.58 -8.72 -14.90
N LEU A 95 0.16 -7.69 -14.16
CA LEU A 95 0.39 -7.58 -12.71
C LEU A 95 -0.23 -8.76 -11.95
N PHE A 96 -1.48 -9.12 -12.26
CA PHE A 96 -2.17 -10.24 -11.63
C PHE A 96 -1.42 -11.56 -11.84
N THR A 97 -1.01 -11.84 -13.08
CA THR A 97 -0.24 -13.05 -13.40
C THR A 97 1.08 -13.09 -12.62
N ARG A 98 1.78 -11.95 -12.53
CA ARG A 98 3.04 -11.88 -11.76
C ARG A 98 2.85 -12.05 -10.26
N VAL A 99 1.77 -11.50 -9.69
CA VAL A 99 1.40 -11.72 -8.29
C VAL A 99 1.16 -13.21 -8.02
N MET A 100 0.42 -13.90 -8.90
CA MET A 100 0.18 -15.34 -8.77
C MET A 100 1.47 -16.17 -8.83
N ILE A 101 2.39 -15.84 -9.75
CA ILE A 101 3.70 -16.52 -9.83
C ILE A 101 4.52 -16.27 -8.55
N ARG A 102 4.54 -15.04 -8.03
CA ARG A 102 5.23 -14.72 -6.77
C ARG A 102 4.64 -15.44 -5.57
N TYR A 103 3.31 -15.54 -5.51
CA TYR A 103 2.63 -16.29 -4.46
C TYR A 103 3.02 -17.78 -4.51
N GLN A 104 3.04 -18.38 -5.69
CA GLN A 104 3.49 -19.76 -5.88
C GLN A 104 4.95 -19.94 -5.42
N GLN A 105 5.86 -19.06 -5.84
CA GLN A 105 7.27 -19.11 -5.42
C GLN A 105 7.44 -18.97 -3.91
N MET A 106 6.64 -18.11 -3.27
CA MET A 106 6.64 -17.97 -1.81
C MET A 106 6.14 -19.23 -1.12
N SER A 107 5.05 -19.84 -1.60
CA SER A 107 4.55 -21.12 -1.08
C SER A 107 5.60 -22.21 -1.20
N THR A 108 6.22 -22.39 -2.37
CA THR A 108 7.27 -23.38 -2.58
C THR A 108 8.48 -23.13 -1.67
N THR A 109 8.85 -21.87 -1.43
CA THR A 109 9.95 -21.53 -0.52
C THR A 109 9.60 -21.85 0.94
N LEU A 110 8.35 -21.65 1.35
CA LEU A 110 7.86 -22.02 2.68
C LEU A 110 7.82 -23.55 2.86
N ASP A 111 7.38 -24.27 1.83
CA ASP A 111 7.36 -25.74 1.82
C ASP A 111 8.78 -26.33 1.93
N ILE A 112 9.75 -25.77 1.19
CA ILE A 112 11.16 -26.18 1.28
C ILE A 112 11.76 -25.88 2.67
N LYS A 113 11.26 -24.86 3.36
CA LYS A 113 11.71 -24.50 4.71
C LYS A 113 11.06 -25.34 5.83
N LEU A 114 10.28 -26.38 5.51
CA LEU A 114 9.56 -27.21 6.49
C LEU A 114 8.72 -26.35 7.46
N TYR A 115 7.92 -25.45 6.89
CA TYR A 115 7.11 -24.52 7.66
C TYR A 115 6.01 -25.24 8.46
N GLN A 116 6.25 -25.47 9.75
CA GLN A 116 5.30 -26.14 10.66
C GLN A 116 4.30 -25.21 11.36
N GLY A 117 4.20 -23.95 10.93
CA GLY A 117 3.26 -22.97 11.50
C GLY A 117 3.90 -21.94 12.43
N ASP A 118 5.18 -22.08 12.77
CA ASP A 118 5.92 -21.09 13.55
C ASP A 118 7.08 -20.49 12.74
N PHE A 119 7.03 -19.17 12.53
CA PHE A 119 8.20 -18.36 12.19
C PHE A 119 9.10 -18.26 13.43
N HIS A 120 9.90 -19.30 13.68
CA HIS A 120 11.03 -19.18 14.58
C HIS A 120 12.08 -18.28 13.93
N LEU A 121 12.13 -17.04 14.42
CA LEU A 121 13.27 -16.14 14.31
C LEU A 121 14.04 -16.22 15.61
#